data_AF-A0A7V5R1J5-F1
#
_entry.id   AF-A0A7V5R1J5-F1
#
_cell.length_a   1.000
_cell.length_b   1.000
_cell.length_c   1.000
_cell.angle_alpha   90.00
_cell.angle_beta   90.00
_cell.angle_gamma   90.00
#
_symmetry.space_group_name_H-M   'P 1'
#
loop_
_entity.id
_entity.type
_entity.pdbx_description
1 polymer ?
#
loop_
_entity_poly.entity_id
_entity_poly.type
_entity_poly.pdbx_seq_one_letter_code
_entity_poly.pdbx_strand_id
1 'polypeptide(L)'
;MTKFNKNTLLAAAITASLTFAGAASATNGYFAHAYSQKEAGLAGAGVAKVKNIDALSGATNPANMVFAGDRWDIGINLFNPDRTYESQGGPVLPSGFEPIGVIPSCSAPGQAPCQLPFSLGPQKIKSENQLFPIPHFGWNKMLSDRSSVGIMVYGNGGMNTEYQGGTANVFNPNTNSIVTAPGTFGGGTTGVDLIQLFVAPTYSMKVGKNSSIGFSLIGAFQRFEAKGLRNFAGVTLFPNQLSNNGFDTSTGFGFKLGINTQLKEGIRVGASYQSKINMSEFDDYRGLFAEKGDFDIPETWTVGLAADVGKTGTFVLDFQQINYGDVKAI
;
A
#
# COMPACT_ATOMS: atom_id res chain seq x y z
N MET A 1 -10.11 31.54 31.48
CA MET A 1 -9.87 30.66 30.31
C MET A 1 -10.04 31.49 29.04
N THR A 2 -8.95 31.79 28.34
CA THR A 2 -8.92 32.63 27.14
C THR A 2 -9.59 31.90 25.98
N LYS A 3 -10.73 32.40 25.48
CA LYS A 3 -11.33 31.92 24.23
C LYS A 3 -10.42 32.37 23.09
N PHE A 4 -9.79 31.43 22.40
CA PHE A 4 -9.01 31.75 21.20
C PHE A 4 -9.92 32.36 20.14
N ASN A 5 -9.49 33.49 19.56
CA ASN A 5 -10.20 34.14 18.46
C ASN A 5 -10.15 33.23 17.22
N LYS A 6 -11.30 33.08 16.54
CA LYS A 6 -11.45 32.23 15.35
C LYS A 6 -10.47 32.60 14.23
N ASN A 7 -10.15 33.89 14.10
CA ASN A 7 -9.19 34.36 13.10
C ASN A 7 -7.75 33.93 13.45
N THR A 8 -7.41 33.90 14.74
CA THR A 8 -6.12 33.41 15.23
C THR A 8 -5.98 31.90 15.01
N LEU A 9 -7.04 31.12 15.21
CA LEU A 9 -7.05 29.69 14.92
C LEU A 9 -6.88 29.40 13.42
N LEU A 10 -7.54 30.17 12.56
CA LEU A 10 -7.39 30.04 11.11
C LEU A 10 -5.97 30.38 10.65
N ALA A 11 -5.41 31.50 11.14
CA ALA A 11 -4.04 31.88 10.84
C ALA A 11 -3.04 30.81 11.31
N ALA A 12 -3.21 30.30 12.54
CA ALA A 12 -2.37 29.23 13.08
C ALA A 12 -2.47 27.93 12.27
N ALA A 13 -3.66 27.55 11.83
CA ALA A 13 -3.87 26.38 10.96
C ALA A 13 -3.17 26.55 9.61
N ILE A 14 -3.31 27.70 8.95
CA ILE A 14 -2.63 28.00 7.68
C ILE A 14 -1.11 27.97 7.86
N THR A 15 -0.59 28.62 8.91
CA THR A 15 0.85 28.63 9.21
C THR A 15 1.35 27.21 9.47
N ALA A 16 0.64 26.41 10.27
CA ALA A 16 1.00 25.02 10.52
C ALA A 16 1.08 24.21 9.21
N SER A 17 0.04 24.28 8.37
CA SER A 17 0.02 23.60 7.07
C SER A 17 1.22 23.97 6.19
N LEU A 18 1.58 25.25 6.13
CA LEU A 18 2.72 25.72 5.35
C LEU A 18 4.07 25.28 5.92
N THR A 19 4.21 25.21 7.25
CA THR A 19 5.45 24.80 7.90
C THR A 19 5.73 23.29 7.80
N PHE A 20 4.68 22.46 7.80
CA PHE A 20 4.84 21.00 7.77
C PHE A 20 4.89 20.40 6.36
N ALA A 21 4.58 21.18 5.31
CA ALA A 21 4.56 20.70 3.92
C ALA A 21 5.91 20.18 3.39
N GLY A 22 7.05 20.57 3.99
CA GLY A 22 8.39 20.24 3.51
C GLY A 22 9.08 19.04 4.16
N ALA A 23 8.50 18.41 5.18
CA ALA A 23 9.25 17.50 6.07
C ALA A 23 9.04 15.99 5.83
N ALA A 24 8.06 15.58 5.02
CA ALA A 24 7.73 14.17 4.86
C ALA A 24 8.08 13.66 3.45
N SER A 25 9.26 13.05 3.31
CA SER A 25 9.63 12.26 2.13
C SER A 25 9.22 10.79 2.30
N ALA A 26 7.97 10.55 2.71
CA ALA A 26 7.42 9.21 2.92
C ALA A 26 6.26 8.97 1.98
N THR A 27 6.23 7.78 1.36
CA THR A 27 5.10 7.30 0.58
C THR A 27 4.36 6.25 1.38
N ASN A 28 3.08 6.04 1.10
CA ASN A 28 2.30 4.96 1.71
C ASN A 28 2.63 3.58 1.13
N GLY A 29 3.69 3.47 0.31
CA GLY A 29 4.02 2.27 -0.45
C GLY A 29 2.85 1.88 -1.33
N TYR A 30 2.28 0.72 -1.04
CA TYR A 30 1.13 0.22 -1.77
C TYR A 30 -0.24 0.56 -1.18
N PHE A 31 -0.28 1.12 0.03
CA PHE A 31 -1.53 1.55 0.62
C PHE A 31 -2.04 2.79 -0.11
N ALA A 32 -3.36 2.86 -0.32
CA ALA A 32 -3.98 4.10 -0.73
C ALA A 32 -3.77 5.17 0.36
N HIS A 33 -3.59 6.42 -0.06
CA HIS A 33 -3.51 7.55 0.87
C HIS A 33 -4.88 7.86 1.50
N ALA A 34 -5.98 7.49 0.85
CA ALA A 34 -7.33 7.60 1.36
C ALA A 34 -8.29 6.63 0.66
N TYR A 35 -9.31 6.16 1.39
CA TYR A 35 -10.40 5.35 0.84
C TYR A 35 -11.72 6.14 0.70
N SER A 36 -11.89 7.18 1.53
CA SER A 36 -12.97 8.17 1.40
C SER A 36 -12.56 9.27 0.40
N GLN A 37 -13.49 9.70 -0.45
CA GLN A 37 -13.26 10.85 -1.34
C GLN A 37 -13.05 12.15 -0.56
N LYS A 38 -13.78 12.32 0.54
CA LYS A 38 -13.64 13.51 1.36
C LYS A 38 -12.31 13.56 2.09
N GLU A 39 -11.78 12.41 2.48
CA GLU A 39 -10.45 12.31 3.10
C GLU A 39 -9.34 12.37 2.03
N ALA A 40 -9.56 11.87 0.82
CA ALA A 40 -8.65 12.05 -0.31
C ALA A 40 -8.44 13.54 -0.62
N GLY A 41 -9.52 14.33 -0.62
CA GLY A 41 -9.46 15.80 -0.74
C GLY A 41 -8.76 16.50 0.44
N LEU A 42 -8.44 15.78 1.51
CA LEU A 42 -7.69 16.23 2.68
C LEU A 42 -6.32 15.53 2.79
N ALA A 43 -5.79 15.03 1.67
CA ALA A 43 -4.52 14.31 1.59
C ALA A 43 -4.44 13.07 2.51
N GLY A 44 -5.58 12.42 2.77
CA GLY A 44 -5.68 11.24 3.63
C GLY A 44 -6.06 11.53 5.08
N ALA A 45 -6.02 12.80 5.52
CA ALA A 45 -6.34 13.14 6.90
C ALA A 45 -7.86 13.06 7.17
N GLY A 46 -8.23 12.34 8.22
CA GLY A 46 -9.62 12.05 8.55
C GLY A 46 -9.87 11.25 9.82
N VAL A 47 -8.84 10.71 10.49
CA VAL A 47 -9.01 9.78 11.61
C VAL A 47 -9.83 10.38 12.76
N ALA A 48 -9.72 11.69 12.99
CA ALA A 48 -10.46 12.43 14.02
C ALA A 48 -11.69 13.19 13.48
N LYS A 49 -11.94 13.16 12.17
CA LYS A 49 -12.97 13.97 11.51
C LYS A 49 -14.33 13.26 11.54
N VAL A 50 -15.28 13.83 12.25
CA VAL A 50 -16.66 13.30 12.36
C VAL A 50 -17.71 14.14 11.64
N LYS A 51 -17.33 15.36 11.21
CA LYS A 51 -18.22 16.29 10.51
C LYS A 51 -18.04 16.15 9.00
N ASN A 52 -19.15 16.24 8.27
CA ASN A 52 -19.16 16.19 6.81
C ASN A 52 -18.35 15.01 6.26
N ILE A 53 -18.57 13.80 6.79
CA ILE A 53 -17.91 12.57 6.34
C ILE A 53 -18.80 11.81 5.35
N ASP A 54 -18.25 10.78 4.73
CA ASP A 54 -18.97 9.74 3.99
C ASP A 54 -18.86 8.41 4.75
N ALA A 55 -19.58 7.37 4.30
CA ALA A 55 -19.53 6.05 4.94
C ALA A 55 -18.13 5.42 4.90
N LEU A 56 -17.34 5.74 3.86
CA LEU A 56 -15.97 5.23 3.70
C LEU A 56 -14.99 5.82 4.71
N SER A 57 -15.34 6.88 5.44
CA SER A 57 -14.56 7.30 6.62
C SER A 57 -14.43 6.18 7.67
N GLY A 58 -15.34 5.21 7.68
CA GLY A 58 -15.23 3.99 8.50
C GLY A 58 -14.03 3.10 8.12
N ALA A 59 -13.55 3.15 6.86
CA ALA A 59 -12.35 2.43 6.43
C ALA A 59 -11.08 3.05 7.03
N THR A 60 -11.08 4.34 7.26
CA THR A 60 -10.01 5.07 7.97
C THR A 60 -10.13 4.87 9.48
N ASN A 61 -11.29 5.19 10.05
CA ASN A 61 -11.60 4.99 11.47
C ASN A 61 -13.03 4.49 11.67
N PRO A 62 -13.24 3.23 12.09
CA PRO A 62 -14.56 2.68 12.35
C PRO A 62 -15.41 3.50 13.35
N ALA A 63 -14.79 4.25 14.27
CA ALA A 63 -15.50 5.11 15.21
C ALA A 63 -16.19 6.31 14.55
N ASN A 64 -15.76 6.73 13.36
CA ASN A 64 -16.39 7.84 12.64
C ASN A 64 -17.75 7.45 12.07
N MET A 65 -18.00 6.16 11.84
CA MET A 65 -19.16 5.67 11.09
C MET A 65 -20.51 6.02 11.76
N VAL A 66 -20.57 6.08 13.10
CA VAL A 66 -21.79 6.50 13.84
C VAL A 66 -22.19 7.97 13.61
N PHE A 67 -21.33 8.76 12.96
CA PHE A 67 -21.63 10.14 12.57
C PHE A 67 -21.95 10.29 11.08
N ALA A 68 -21.87 9.21 10.29
CA ALA A 68 -22.09 9.25 8.85
C ALA A 68 -23.58 9.36 8.48
N GLY A 69 -24.49 8.87 9.35
CA GLY A 69 -25.93 8.80 9.10
C GLY A 69 -26.30 7.67 8.11
N ASP A 70 -27.60 7.53 7.82
CA ASP A 70 -28.09 6.57 6.82
C ASP A 70 -27.67 7.01 5.42
N ARG A 71 -26.81 6.23 4.77
CA ARG A 71 -26.29 6.59 3.44
C ARG A 71 -25.67 5.43 2.68
N TRP A 72 -25.57 5.64 1.38
CA TRP A 72 -24.78 4.84 0.44
C TRP A 72 -23.84 5.81 -0.29
N ASP A 73 -22.57 5.45 -0.40
CA ASP A 73 -21.56 6.20 -1.13
C ASP A 73 -20.89 5.25 -2.13
N ILE A 74 -20.84 5.66 -3.40
CA ILE A 74 -20.24 4.88 -4.50
C ILE A 74 -19.30 5.82 -5.23
N GLY A 75 -18.10 5.34 -5.56
CA GLY A 75 -17.15 6.11 -6.34
C GLY A 75 -16.09 5.26 -7.01
N ILE A 76 -15.30 5.91 -7.85
CA ILE A 76 -14.18 5.32 -8.58
C ILE A 76 -13.00 6.28 -8.44
N ASN A 77 -11.88 5.80 -7.93
CA ASN A 77 -10.61 6.50 -7.96
C ASN A 77 -9.89 6.18 -9.27
N LEU A 78 -9.41 7.20 -9.98
CA LEU A 78 -8.57 7.05 -11.16
C LEU A 78 -7.12 7.28 -10.77
N PHE A 79 -6.34 6.22 -10.70
CA PHE A 79 -4.92 6.32 -10.38
C PHE A 79 -4.09 6.28 -11.66
N ASN A 80 -3.31 7.34 -11.91
CA ASN A 80 -2.47 7.49 -13.10
C ASN A 80 -0.99 7.72 -12.75
N PRO A 81 -0.21 6.65 -12.51
CA PRO A 81 1.21 6.77 -12.21
C PRO A 81 2.06 6.89 -13.48
N ASP A 82 2.98 7.85 -13.50
CA ASP A 82 4.06 7.88 -14.49
C ASP A 82 5.30 7.16 -13.93
N ARG A 83 5.62 5.99 -14.50
CA ARG A 83 6.73 5.15 -14.06
C ARG A 83 7.71 4.95 -15.19
N THR A 84 8.95 5.38 -14.95
CA THR A 84 10.06 5.17 -15.85
C THR A 84 11.25 4.71 -15.03
N TYR A 85 11.94 3.67 -15.48
CA TYR A 85 13.27 3.36 -14.96
C TYR A 85 14.33 3.82 -15.96
N GLU A 86 15.47 4.23 -15.43
CA GLU A 86 16.65 4.57 -16.21
C GLU A 86 17.84 3.82 -15.60
N SER A 87 18.57 3.10 -16.43
CA SER A 87 19.83 2.47 -16.06
C SER A 87 20.95 3.19 -16.79
N GLN A 88 21.94 3.64 -16.04
CA GLN A 88 23.19 4.19 -16.55
C GLN A 88 24.32 3.32 -16.03
N GLY A 89 24.85 2.47 -16.89
CA GLY A 89 25.93 1.54 -16.54
C GLY A 89 26.25 0.68 -17.75
N GLY A 90 27.53 0.61 -18.13
CA GLY A 90 28.00 -0.46 -19.01
C GLY A 90 28.14 -1.75 -18.20
N PRO A 91 28.17 -2.93 -18.84
CA PRO A 91 28.48 -4.17 -18.14
C PRO A 91 29.86 -4.05 -17.48
N VAL A 92 29.91 -3.94 -16.16
CA VAL A 92 31.15 -4.08 -15.40
C VAL A 92 31.10 -5.45 -14.77
N LEU A 93 31.75 -6.42 -15.42
CA LEU A 93 32.18 -7.61 -14.72
C LEU A 93 33.20 -7.14 -13.67
N PRO A 94 33.05 -7.52 -12.39
CA PRO A 94 34.06 -7.21 -11.39
C PRO A 94 35.43 -7.68 -11.88
N SER A 95 36.48 -6.88 -11.65
CA SER A 95 37.84 -7.27 -11.99
C SER A 95 38.18 -8.61 -11.30
N GLY A 96 38.45 -9.65 -12.09
CA GLY A 96 38.63 -11.03 -11.59
C GLY A 96 37.43 -11.96 -11.77
N PHE A 97 36.40 -11.56 -12.51
CA PHE A 97 35.33 -12.46 -12.94
C PHE A 97 35.86 -13.53 -13.90
N GLU A 98 36.05 -14.74 -13.39
CA GLU A 98 36.34 -15.94 -14.19
C GLU A 98 35.01 -16.67 -14.49
N PRO A 99 34.65 -16.92 -15.77
CA PRO A 99 33.50 -17.73 -16.11
C PRO A 99 33.68 -19.15 -15.53
N ILE A 100 32.96 -19.49 -14.46
CA ILE A 100 33.07 -20.81 -13.85
C ILE A 100 32.38 -21.84 -14.75
N GLY A 101 33.15 -22.84 -15.17
CA GLY A 101 32.64 -24.03 -15.84
C GLY A 101 31.64 -24.79 -14.95
N VAL A 102 30.48 -25.06 -15.52
CA VAL A 102 29.48 -26.09 -15.18
C VAL A 102 29.20 -26.26 -13.68
N ILE A 103 28.14 -25.61 -13.18
CA ILE A 103 27.67 -25.70 -11.78
C ILE A 103 27.39 -27.17 -11.37
N PRO A 104 27.96 -27.69 -10.27
CA PRO A 104 27.39 -28.86 -9.59
C PRO A 104 27.06 -28.63 -8.10
N SER A 105 27.50 -27.51 -7.50
CA SER A 105 27.17 -27.01 -6.16
C SER A 105 28.05 -25.77 -5.90
N CYS A 106 27.48 -24.60 -5.60
CA CYS A 106 28.29 -23.44 -5.12
C CYS A 106 29.21 -23.95 -3.98
N SER A 107 30.52 -23.71 -4.10
CA SER A 107 31.52 -24.30 -3.22
C SER A 107 31.46 -23.72 -1.79
N ALA A 108 31.91 -24.56 -0.85
CA ALA A 108 31.89 -24.48 0.61
C ALA A 108 32.21 -23.09 1.26
N PRO A 109 31.93 -22.92 2.57
CA PRO A 109 32.17 -21.67 3.30
C PRO A 109 33.61 -21.14 3.10
N GLY A 110 33.74 -19.90 2.62
CA GLY A 110 35.03 -19.20 2.47
C GLY A 110 35.44 -18.81 1.04
N GLN A 111 34.64 -19.08 0.00
CA GLN A 111 34.88 -18.57 -1.36
C GLN A 111 33.84 -17.54 -1.81
N ALA A 112 34.31 -16.56 -2.59
CA ALA A 112 33.60 -15.36 -3.05
C ALA A 112 32.21 -15.65 -3.66
N PRO A 113 31.24 -14.72 -3.55
CA PRO A 113 29.84 -15.01 -3.81
C PRO A 113 29.59 -15.44 -5.27
N CYS A 114 28.71 -16.43 -5.45
CA CYS A 114 28.12 -16.80 -6.73
C CYS A 114 27.44 -15.55 -7.35
N GLN A 115 28.16 -14.83 -8.21
CA GLN A 115 27.63 -13.65 -8.90
C GLN A 115 26.95 -14.09 -10.19
N LEU A 116 25.62 -13.96 -10.25
CA LEU A 116 24.90 -14.00 -11.52
C LEU A 116 25.44 -12.86 -12.40
N PRO A 117 26.05 -13.12 -13.57
CA PRO A 117 26.46 -12.05 -14.46
C PRO A 117 25.20 -11.50 -15.15
N PHE A 118 24.49 -10.66 -14.40
CA PHE A 118 23.37 -9.87 -14.87
C PHE A 118 23.84 -8.42 -14.95
N SER A 119 23.67 -7.79 -16.12
CA SER A 119 23.90 -6.36 -16.26
C SER A 119 22.85 -5.72 -17.13
N LEU A 120 22.35 -4.58 -16.67
CA LEU A 120 21.59 -3.64 -17.48
C LEU A 120 22.57 -2.73 -18.21
N GLY A 121 22.50 -2.70 -19.55
CA GLY A 121 23.15 -1.64 -20.31
C GLY A 121 22.37 -0.31 -20.20
N PRO A 122 22.91 0.80 -20.73
CA PRO A 122 22.22 2.08 -20.74
C PRO A 122 20.86 1.97 -21.43
N GLN A 123 19.78 2.24 -20.70
CA GLN A 123 18.42 2.16 -21.22
C GLN A 123 17.46 2.97 -20.36
N LYS A 124 16.39 3.45 -20.99
CA LYS A 124 15.30 4.17 -20.34
C LYS A 124 13.99 3.62 -20.85
N ILE A 125 13.18 3.03 -19.96
CA ILE A 125 11.93 2.38 -20.34
C ILE A 125 10.80 2.87 -19.45
N LYS A 126 9.73 3.28 -20.12
CA LYS A 126 8.49 3.72 -19.49
C LYS A 126 7.54 2.54 -19.35
N SER A 127 6.83 2.46 -18.23
CA SER A 127 5.75 1.49 -18.02
C SER A 127 4.54 1.86 -18.88
N GLU A 128 3.92 0.87 -19.52
CA GLU A 128 2.76 1.07 -20.40
C GLU A 128 1.46 1.28 -19.61
N ASN A 129 1.32 0.62 -18.46
CA ASN A 129 0.10 0.72 -17.66
C ASN A 129 0.04 2.05 -16.87
N GLN A 130 -0.89 2.91 -17.24
CA GLN A 130 -0.99 4.29 -16.76
C GLN A 130 -2.35 4.65 -16.16
N LEU A 131 -3.39 3.81 -16.21
CA LEU A 131 -4.68 4.18 -15.64
C LEU A 131 -5.35 2.98 -14.97
N PHE A 132 -5.59 3.12 -13.66
CA PHE A 132 -6.18 2.08 -12.84
C PHE A 132 -7.46 2.61 -12.19
N PRO A 133 -8.64 2.12 -12.59
CA PRO A 133 -9.88 2.42 -11.90
C PRO A 133 -9.97 1.58 -10.62
N ILE A 134 -10.17 2.25 -9.48
CA ILE A 134 -10.32 1.61 -8.17
C ILE A 134 -11.72 1.95 -7.65
N PRO A 135 -12.72 1.10 -7.93
CA PRO A 135 -14.06 1.29 -7.41
C PRO A 135 -14.07 1.12 -5.89
N HIS A 136 -14.92 1.90 -5.23
CA HIS A 136 -15.15 1.81 -3.80
C HIS A 136 -16.62 2.07 -3.49
N PHE A 137 -17.05 1.47 -2.40
CA PHE A 137 -18.43 1.45 -1.99
C PHE A 137 -18.51 1.51 -0.47
N GLY A 138 -19.41 2.32 0.06
CA GLY A 138 -19.70 2.40 1.48
C GLY A 138 -21.21 2.43 1.70
N TRP A 139 -21.69 1.65 2.65
CA TRP A 139 -23.04 1.73 3.15
C TRP A 139 -23.02 1.84 4.66
N ASN A 140 -23.84 2.75 5.19
CA ASN A 140 -24.05 2.89 6.62
C ASN A 140 -25.54 3.03 6.94
N LYS A 141 -25.95 2.41 8.04
CA LYS A 141 -27.29 2.48 8.59
C LYS A 141 -27.22 2.66 10.10
N MET A 142 -27.87 3.73 10.57
CA MET A 142 -28.12 3.98 11.98
C MET A 142 -29.09 2.92 12.50
N LEU A 143 -28.69 2.28 13.60
CA LEU A 143 -29.56 1.39 14.37
C LEU A 143 -30.29 2.17 15.47
N SER A 144 -29.69 3.27 15.92
CA SER A 144 -30.23 4.21 16.91
C SER A 144 -29.48 5.55 16.81
N ASP A 145 -29.84 6.53 17.63
CA ASP A 145 -29.09 7.80 17.74
C ASP A 145 -27.64 7.63 18.24
N ARG A 146 -27.29 6.43 18.73
CA ARG A 146 -26.00 6.11 19.33
C ARG A 146 -25.25 4.96 18.67
N SER A 147 -25.80 4.30 17.65
CA SER A 147 -25.13 3.15 17.03
C SER A 147 -25.47 3.00 15.56
N SER A 148 -24.53 2.45 14.80
CA SER A 148 -24.67 2.18 13.38
C SER A 148 -23.96 0.89 12.98
N VAL A 149 -24.45 0.30 11.89
CA VAL A 149 -23.79 -0.80 11.17
C VAL A 149 -23.56 -0.38 9.74
N GLY A 150 -22.51 -0.89 9.13
CA GLY A 150 -22.17 -0.57 7.76
C GLY A 150 -21.26 -1.62 7.14
N ILE A 151 -21.02 -1.45 5.85
CA ILE A 151 -20.04 -2.21 5.10
C ILE A 151 -19.25 -1.26 4.22
N MET A 152 -17.93 -1.37 4.26
CA MET A 152 -17.03 -0.64 3.37
C MET A 152 -16.33 -1.64 2.47
N VAL A 153 -16.39 -1.38 1.16
CA VAL A 153 -15.65 -2.13 0.14
C VAL A 153 -14.68 -1.15 -0.50
N TYR A 154 -13.40 -1.40 -0.32
CA TYR A 154 -12.32 -0.52 -0.78
C TYR A 154 -11.13 -1.37 -1.24
N GLY A 155 -10.20 -0.78 -1.96
CA GLY A 155 -9.05 -1.52 -2.47
C GLY A 155 -7.78 -0.70 -2.50
N ASN A 156 -6.67 -1.40 -2.45
CA ASN A 156 -5.38 -0.88 -2.86
C ASN A 156 -5.11 -1.38 -4.27
N GLY A 157 -4.70 -0.48 -5.15
CA GLY A 157 -4.48 -0.81 -6.54
C GLY A 157 -3.43 0.09 -7.15
N GLY A 158 -3.09 -0.22 -8.39
CA GLY A 158 -2.13 0.57 -9.14
C GLY A 158 -0.69 0.16 -8.95
N MET A 159 -0.38 -0.95 -8.29
CA MET A 159 0.96 -1.56 -8.28
C MET A 159 1.21 -2.40 -9.54
N ASN A 160 0.82 -1.83 -10.67
CA ASN A 160 0.87 -2.47 -11.97
C ASN A 160 1.97 -1.81 -12.77
N THR A 161 3.03 -2.55 -13.03
CA THR A 161 4.10 -2.11 -13.92
C THR A 161 4.20 -3.07 -15.08
N GLU A 162 4.44 -2.52 -16.26
CA GLU A 162 4.67 -3.31 -17.46
C GLU A 162 5.68 -2.60 -18.33
N TYR A 163 6.91 -3.10 -18.31
CA TYR A 163 8.03 -2.62 -19.09
C TYR A 163 8.20 -3.54 -20.29
N GLN A 164 7.80 -3.04 -21.46
CA GLN A 164 8.05 -3.69 -22.74
C GLN A 164 9.35 -3.16 -23.35
N GLY A 165 10.12 -4.06 -23.97
CA GLY A 165 11.42 -3.75 -24.54
C GLY A 165 12.58 -3.84 -23.54
N GLY A 166 13.71 -3.23 -23.90
CA GLY A 166 14.95 -3.34 -23.13
C GLY A 166 15.75 -4.58 -23.43
N THR A 167 16.96 -4.60 -22.88
CA THR A 167 17.85 -5.75 -22.96
C THR A 167 18.66 -5.89 -21.68
N ALA A 168 19.04 -7.12 -21.38
CA ALA A 168 20.01 -7.44 -20.35
C ALA A 168 21.05 -8.40 -20.91
N ASN A 169 22.30 -8.27 -20.43
CA ASN A 169 23.28 -9.32 -20.64
C ASN A 169 23.13 -10.35 -19.52
N VAL A 170 22.95 -11.60 -19.90
CA VAL A 170 22.73 -12.74 -19.00
C VAL A 170 23.60 -13.91 -19.40
N PHE A 171 23.96 -14.78 -18.45
CA PHE A 171 24.68 -16.01 -18.75
C PHE A 171 23.75 -17.08 -19.33
N ASN A 172 24.13 -17.63 -20.48
CA ASN A 172 23.46 -18.78 -21.06
C ASN A 172 24.21 -20.07 -20.68
N PRO A 173 23.63 -20.93 -19.83
CA PRO A 173 24.30 -22.16 -19.38
C PRO A 173 24.47 -23.19 -20.49
N ASN A 174 23.65 -23.15 -21.55
CA ASN A 174 23.74 -24.10 -22.66
C ASN A 174 24.92 -23.81 -23.58
N THR A 175 25.31 -22.54 -23.70
CA THR A 175 26.43 -22.09 -24.55
C THR A 175 27.66 -21.66 -23.76
N ASN A 176 27.57 -21.67 -22.43
CA ASN A 176 28.60 -21.21 -21.50
C ASN A 176 29.13 -19.80 -21.84
N SER A 177 28.23 -18.89 -22.23
CA SER A 177 28.58 -17.55 -22.72
C SER A 177 27.61 -16.49 -22.23
N ILE A 178 28.06 -15.24 -22.16
CA ILE A 178 27.18 -14.09 -21.93
C ILE A 178 26.45 -13.79 -23.24
N VAL A 179 25.13 -13.63 -23.16
CA VAL A 179 24.27 -13.28 -24.30
C VAL A 179 23.43 -12.06 -23.95
N THR A 180 23.12 -11.23 -24.94
CA THR A 180 22.13 -10.16 -24.81
C THR A 180 20.74 -10.76 -25.02
N ALA A 181 19.93 -10.75 -23.96
CA ALA A 181 18.56 -11.24 -23.97
C ALA A 181 17.55 -10.08 -23.95
N PRO A 182 16.38 -10.24 -24.59
CA PRO A 182 15.34 -9.21 -24.62
C PRO A 182 14.62 -9.06 -23.27
N GLY A 183 14.19 -7.83 -22.97
CA GLY A 183 13.48 -7.49 -21.74
C GLY A 183 14.39 -6.83 -20.70
N THR A 184 13.80 -6.06 -19.78
CA THR A 184 14.51 -5.41 -18.66
C THR A 184 15.43 -6.40 -17.94
N PHE A 185 14.94 -7.59 -17.58
CA PHE A 185 15.76 -8.60 -16.91
C PHE A 185 16.20 -9.75 -17.84
N GLY A 186 16.13 -9.57 -19.16
CA GLY A 186 16.46 -10.63 -20.14
C GLY A 186 15.43 -11.77 -20.19
N GLY A 187 14.23 -11.56 -19.65
CA GLY A 187 13.13 -12.53 -19.56
C GLY A 187 11.88 -12.12 -20.35
N GLY A 188 12.00 -11.21 -21.32
CA GLY A 188 10.88 -10.58 -22.02
C GLY A 188 10.23 -9.44 -21.22
N THR A 189 8.94 -9.20 -21.45
CA THR A 189 8.16 -8.19 -20.73
C THR A 189 8.30 -8.39 -19.23
N THR A 190 8.67 -7.31 -18.54
CA THR A 190 8.92 -7.30 -17.11
C THR A 190 7.86 -6.48 -16.40
N GLY A 191 7.33 -6.98 -15.30
CA GLY A 191 6.27 -6.26 -14.60
C GLY A 191 5.76 -6.99 -13.37
N VAL A 192 4.99 -6.26 -12.58
CA VAL A 192 4.18 -6.81 -11.49
C VAL A 192 2.77 -6.26 -11.60
N ASP A 193 1.78 -7.05 -11.19
CA ASP A 193 0.40 -6.64 -11.02
C ASP A 193 -0.05 -7.10 -9.63
N LEU A 194 -0.34 -6.16 -8.73
CA LEU A 194 -0.91 -6.45 -7.42
C LEU A 194 -2.18 -5.62 -7.21
N ILE A 195 -3.28 -6.32 -6.95
CA ILE A 195 -4.57 -5.74 -6.60
C ILE A 195 -5.01 -6.30 -5.26
N GLN A 196 -5.50 -5.44 -4.38
CA GLN A 196 -6.06 -5.81 -3.08
C GLN A 196 -7.48 -5.25 -2.96
N LEU A 197 -8.41 -6.09 -2.52
CA LEU A 197 -9.80 -5.76 -2.23
C LEU A 197 -10.06 -6.07 -0.76
N PHE A 198 -10.71 -5.13 -0.08
CA PHE A 198 -11.12 -5.25 1.32
C PHE A 198 -12.62 -5.13 1.42
N VAL A 199 -13.23 -6.03 2.18
CA VAL A 199 -14.63 -5.97 2.58
C VAL A 199 -14.67 -5.88 4.10
N ALA A 200 -15.16 -4.76 4.60
CA ALA A 200 -15.13 -4.42 6.01
C ALA A 200 -16.56 -4.19 6.54
N PRO A 201 -17.26 -5.23 7.01
CA PRO A 201 -18.43 -5.04 7.86
C PRO A 201 -18.02 -4.41 9.18
N THR A 202 -18.78 -3.39 9.59
CA THR A 202 -18.41 -2.50 10.67
C THR A 202 -19.58 -2.26 11.61
N TYR A 203 -19.27 -2.15 12.89
CA TYR A 203 -20.17 -1.64 13.93
C TYR A 203 -19.52 -0.43 14.59
N SER A 204 -20.31 0.61 14.85
CA SER A 204 -19.84 1.85 15.46
C SER A 204 -20.87 2.35 16.46
N MET A 205 -20.40 2.90 17.57
CA MET A 205 -21.29 3.41 18.62
C MET A 205 -20.71 4.59 19.38
N LYS A 206 -21.59 5.48 19.85
CA LYS A 206 -21.27 6.53 20.80
C LYS A 206 -21.18 5.94 22.20
N VAL A 207 -20.11 6.30 22.92
CA VAL A 207 -19.85 5.89 24.30
C VAL A 207 -19.79 7.14 25.16
N GLY A 208 -20.67 7.23 26.15
CA GLY A 208 -20.82 8.44 26.95
C GLY A 208 -21.33 9.63 26.11
N LYS A 209 -20.91 10.84 26.48
CA LYS A 209 -21.36 12.09 25.83
C LYS A 209 -20.43 12.58 24.73
N ASN A 210 -19.16 12.18 24.77
CA ASN A 210 -18.10 12.83 23.99
C ASN A 210 -17.29 11.86 23.12
N SER A 211 -17.51 10.55 23.25
CA SER A 211 -16.67 9.55 22.61
C SER A 211 -17.48 8.62 21.72
N SER A 212 -16.78 7.97 20.81
CA SER A 212 -17.28 6.91 19.96
C SER A 212 -16.20 5.88 19.76
N ILE A 213 -16.63 4.63 19.61
CA ILE A 213 -15.77 3.50 19.29
C ILE A 213 -16.34 2.79 18.07
N GLY A 214 -15.48 2.10 17.34
CA GLY A 214 -15.92 1.24 16.26
C GLY A 214 -15.01 0.04 16.08
N PHE A 215 -15.57 -0.98 15.46
CA PHE A 215 -14.91 -2.22 15.14
C PHE A 215 -15.30 -2.68 13.75
N SER A 216 -14.31 -3.10 12.96
CA SER A 216 -14.50 -3.73 11.66
C SER A 216 -13.84 -5.09 11.66
N LEU A 217 -14.54 -6.10 11.14
CA LEU A 217 -13.89 -7.29 10.61
C LEU A 217 -13.47 -6.98 9.18
N ILE A 218 -12.31 -7.44 8.75
CA ILE A 218 -11.78 -7.20 7.40
C ILE A 218 -11.57 -8.55 6.74
N GLY A 219 -12.30 -8.80 5.66
CA GLY A 219 -11.94 -9.81 4.67
C GLY A 219 -11.10 -9.17 3.57
N ALA A 220 -9.98 -9.76 3.23
CA ALA A 220 -9.09 -9.31 2.18
C ALA A 220 -8.99 -10.35 1.06
N PHE A 221 -8.98 -9.88 -0.17
CA PHE A 221 -8.67 -10.65 -1.36
C PHE A 221 -7.52 -9.94 -2.08
N GLN A 222 -6.50 -10.67 -2.44
CA GLN A 222 -5.36 -10.19 -3.20
C GLN A 222 -5.21 -11.01 -4.48
N ARG A 223 -4.71 -10.35 -5.53
CA ARG A 223 -4.35 -10.99 -6.79
C ARG A 223 -2.99 -10.48 -7.21
N PHE A 224 -2.11 -11.41 -7.58
CA PHE A 224 -0.72 -11.11 -7.92
C PHE A 224 -0.29 -11.76 -9.24
N GLU A 225 0.49 -11.05 -10.04
CA GLU A 225 1.25 -11.59 -11.17
C GLU A 225 2.62 -10.92 -11.25
N ALA A 226 3.68 -11.70 -11.53
CA ALA A 226 5.01 -11.19 -11.83
C ALA A 226 5.53 -11.73 -13.16
N LYS A 227 6.07 -10.86 -14.00
CA LYS A 227 6.61 -11.18 -15.33
C LYS A 227 8.09 -10.80 -15.46
N GLY A 228 8.83 -11.56 -16.26
CA GLY A 228 10.17 -11.24 -16.73
C GLY A 228 11.31 -11.60 -15.79
N LEU A 229 11.05 -12.26 -14.65
CA LEU A 229 12.06 -12.54 -13.62
C LEU A 229 12.73 -13.92 -13.75
N ARG A 230 12.44 -14.69 -14.80
CA ARG A 230 12.89 -16.10 -14.93
C ARG A 230 14.41 -16.31 -14.82
N ASN A 231 15.22 -15.32 -15.16
CA ASN A 231 16.68 -15.41 -15.03
C ASN A 231 17.18 -15.42 -13.58
N PHE A 232 16.31 -15.14 -12.61
CA PHE A 232 16.59 -15.27 -11.17
C PHE A 232 16.23 -16.66 -10.61
N ALA A 233 15.84 -17.62 -11.46
CA ALA A 233 15.53 -18.99 -11.03
C ALA A 233 16.68 -19.68 -10.26
N GLY A 234 17.94 -19.30 -10.52
CA GLY A 234 19.11 -19.89 -9.86
C GLY A 234 19.34 -19.45 -8.41
N VAL A 235 18.61 -18.46 -7.89
CA VAL A 235 18.77 -17.94 -6.51
C VAL A 235 17.56 -18.21 -5.61
N THR A 236 16.64 -19.06 -6.05
CA THR A 236 15.44 -19.45 -5.29
C THR A 236 15.33 -20.96 -5.17
N LEU A 237 14.65 -21.43 -4.11
CA LEU A 237 14.35 -22.85 -3.91
C LEU A 237 13.20 -23.35 -4.80
N PHE A 238 12.41 -22.44 -5.39
CA PHE A 238 11.25 -22.76 -6.24
C PHE A 238 11.36 -22.08 -7.62
N PRO A 239 12.27 -22.55 -8.50
CA PRO A 239 12.62 -21.89 -9.75
C PRO A 239 11.48 -21.82 -10.79
N ASN A 240 10.45 -22.65 -10.65
CA ASN A 240 9.29 -22.64 -11.54
C ASN A 240 8.13 -21.80 -11.00
N GLN A 241 8.19 -21.35 -9.74
CA GLN A 241 7.13 -20.61 -9.03
C GLN A 241 7.59 -19.19 -8.70
N LEU A 242 8.17 -18.47 -9.68
CA LEU A 242 8.70 -17.12 -9.47
C LEU A 242 8.13 -16.07 -10.43
N SER A 243 7.82 -16.45 -11.68
CA SER A 243 7.45 -15.50 -12.73
C SER A 243 6.82 -16.16 -13.95
N ASN A 244 5.96 -15.42 -14.64
CA ASN A 244 5.23 -15.82 -15.85
C ASN A 244 4.30 -17.02 -15.64
N ASN A 245 3.69 -17.14 -14.45
CA ASN A 245 2.72 -18.19 -14.14
C ASN A 245 1.27 -17.72 -14.30
N GLY A 246 1.05 -16.47 -14.71
CA GLY A 246 -0.27 -15.87 -14.77
C GLY A 246 -0.69 -15.32 -13.40
N PHE A 247 -1.98 -15.18 -13.17
CA PHE A 247 -2.46 -14.61 -11.93
C PHE A 247 -2.67 -15.68 -10.87
N ASP A 248 -2.18 -15.38 -9.67
CA ASP A 248 -2.47 -16.12 -8.46
C ASP A 248 -3.28 -15.26 -7.49
N THR A 249 -3.99 -15.88 -6.56
CA THR A 249 -4.90 -15.21 -5.63
C THR A 249 -4.65 -15.64 -4.20
N SER A 250 -4.78 -14.69 -3.29
CA SER A 250 -4.66 -14.91 -1.86
C SER A 250 -5.85 -14.30 -1.12
N THR A 251 -6.26 -14.91 -0.02
CA THR A 251 -7.31 -14.39 0.85
C THR A 251 -6.86 -14.35 2.30
N GLY A 252 -7.38 -13.38 3.05
CA GLY A 252 -6.96 -13.18 4.43
C GLY A 252 -8.00 -12.48 5.28
N PHE A 253 -7.78 -12.51 6.59
CA PHE A 253 -8.66 -11.88 7.56
C PHE A 253 -7.88 -11.05 8.57
N GLY A 254 -8.48 -9.94 8.99
CA GLY A 254 -7.98 -9.10 10.06
C GLY A 254 -9.11 -8.30 10.69
N PHE A 255 -8.75 -7.34 11.53
CA PHE A 255 -9.72 -6.45 12.14
C PHE A 255 -9.19 -5.02 12.22
N LYS A 256 -10.10 -4.08 12.42
CA LYS A 256 -9.77 -2.68 12.70
C LYS A 256 -10.59 -2.17 13.87
N LEU A 257 -9.91 -1.45 14.76
CA LEU A 257 -10.48 -0.78 15.90
C LEU A 257 -10.35 0.73 15.72
N GLY A 258 -11.34 1.44 16.25
CA GLY A 258 -11.41 2.88 16.16
C GLY A 258 -11.89 3.51 17.45
N ILE A 259 -11.34 4.68 17.78
CA ILE A 259 -11.86 5.57 18.81
C ILE A 259 -11.82 7.01 18.32
N ASN A 260 -12.83 7.80 18.68
CA ASN A 260 -12.86 9.24 18.49
C ASN A 260 -13.43 9.89 19.74
N THR A 261 -12.77 10.93 20.24
CA THR A 261 -13.17 11.64 21.46
C THR A 261 -13.11 13.15 21.27
N GLN A 262 -14.20 13.81 21.63
CA GLN A 262 -14.27 15.25 21.75
C GLN A 262 -13.69 15.70 23.09
N LEU A 263 -12.50 16.29 23.06
CA LEU A 263 -11.82 16.81 24.25
C LEU A 263 -12.48 18.09 24.76
N LYS A 264 -12.84 18.98 23.84
CA LYS A 264 -13.53 20.24 24.10
C LYS A 264 -14.44 20.58 22.92
N GLU A 265 -15.30 21.57 23.07
CA GLU A 265 -16.10 22.08 21.96
C GLU A 265 -15.20 22.46 20.76
N GLY A 266 -15.45 21.80 19.63
CA GLY A 266 -14.68 21.98 18.40
C GLY A 266 -13.31 21.32 18.34
N ILE A 267 -12.84 20.61 19.38
CA ILE A 267 -11.55 19.89 19.36
C ILE A 267 -11.77 18.40 19.62
N ARG A 268 -11.33 17.59 18.66
CA ARG A 268 -11.46 16.13 18.66
C ARG A 268 -10.10 15.47 18.43
N VAL A 269 -9.90 14.33 19.06
CA VAL A 269 -8.79 13.42 18.79
C VAL A 269 -9.35 12.07 18.38
N GLY A 270 -8.65 11.41 17.46
CA GLY A 270 -9.02 10.10 16.96
C GLY A 270 -7.82 9.19 16.91
N ALA A 271 -8.07 7.90 17.05
CA ALA A 271 -7.09 6.86 16.81
C ALA A 271 -7.75 5.66 16.13
N SER A 272 -7.00 5.00 15.25
CA SER A 272 -7.40 3.76 14.60
C SER A 272 -6.23 2.79 14.56
N TYR A 273 -6.53 1.50 14.69
CA TYR A 273 -5.57 0.42 14.62
C TYR A 273 -6.14 -0.69 13.74
N GLN A 274 -5.40 -1.12 12.73
CA GLN A 274 -5.67 -2.31 11.94
C GLN A 274 -4.66 -3.38 12.31
N SER A 275 -5.13 -4.59 12.61
CA SER A 275 -4.23 -5.73 12.76
C SER A 275 -3.45 -5.97 11.47
N LYS A 276 -2.33 -6.67 11.59
CA LYS A 276 -1.79 -7.43 10.45
C LYS A 276 -2.91 -8.32 9.89
N ILE A 277 -3.06 -8.36 8.57
CA ILE A 277 -4.03 -9.24 7.91
C ILE A 277 -3.23 -10.43 7.41
N ASN A 278 -3.49 -11.57 8.01
CA ASN A 278 -2.82 -12.81 7.66
C ASN A 278 -3.44 -13.33 6.36
N MET A 279 -2.63 -13.42 5.31
CA MET A 279 -3.02 -13.82 3.97
C MET A 279 -2.64 -15.29 3.74
N SER A 280 -3.36 -15.99 2.86
CA SER A 280 -2.90 -17.27 2.35
C SER A 280 -1.70 -17.08 1.42
N GLU A 281 -0.87 -18.10 1.26
CA GLU A 281 0.30 -18.02 0.38
C GLU A 281 -0.10 -17.99 -1.11
N PHE A 282 0.73 -17.34 -1.93
CA PHE A 282 0.68 -17.46 -3.39
C PHE A 282 1.45 -18.70 -3.85
N ASP A 283 0.73 -19.75 -4.26
CA ASP A 283 1.29 -21.03 -4.71
C ASP A 283 2.11 -20.94 -6.00
N ASP A 284 1.74 -20.05 -6.92
CA ASP A 284 2.44 -19.86 -8.19
C ASP A 284 3.65 -18.92 -8.06
N TYR A 285 3.81 -18.26 -6.92
CA TYR A 285 4.85 -17.26 -6.64
C TYR A 285 5.66 -17.54 -5.38
N ARG A 286 5.66 -18.80 -4.90
CA ARG A 286 6.37 -19.26 -3.70
C ARG A 286 7.88 -19.07 -3.73
N GLY A 287 8.46 -19.00 -4.92
CA GLY A 287 9.87 -18.75 -5.15
C GLY A 287 10.24 -17.27 -5.20
N LEU A 288 9.26 -16.38 -5.22
CA LEU A 288 9.46 -14.93 -5.27
C LEU A 288 9.38 -14.29 -3.88
N PHE A 289 8.33 -14.60 -3.11
CA PHE A 289 8.16 -14.04 -1.78
C PHE A 289 8.85 -14.87 -0.70
N ALA A 290 9.23 -14.19 0.39
CA ALA A 290 9.71 -14.85 1.59
C ALA A 290 8.67 -15.85 2.13
N GLU A 291 9.10 -16.76 2.99
CA GLU A 291 8.20 -17.70 3.68
C GLU A 291 7.32 -18.54 2.74
N LYS A 292 7.82 -18.81 1.52
CA LYS A 292 7.21 -19.69 0.50
C LYS A 292 5.91 -19.14 -0.09
N GLY A 293 5.86 -17.85 -0.40
CA GLY A 293 4.71 -17.22 -1.07
C GLY A 293 3.84 -16.37 -0.13
N ASP A 294 4.24 -16.24 1.14
CA ASP A 294 3.52 -15.42 2.09
C ASP A 294 3.65 -13.92 1.74
N PHE A 295 2.52 -13.22 1.76
CA PHE A 295 2.43 -11.79 1.46
C PHE A 295 1.33 -11.13 2.29
N ASP A 296 1.53 -11.14 3.60
CA ASP A 296 0.64 -10.49 4.55
C ASP A 296 0.51 -8.96 4.32
N ILE A 297 -0.62 -8.41 4.78
CA ILE A 297 -0.83 -6.95 4.76
C ILE A 297 -0.42 -6.38 6.13
N PRO A 298 0.53 -5.40 6.17
CA PRO A 298 1.06 -4.84 7.38
C PRO A 298 0.01 -4.32 8.35
N GLU A 299 0.35 -4.42 9.63
CA GLU A 299 -0.31 -3.67 10.68
C GLU A 299 -0.23 -2.17 10.39
N THR A 300 -1.30 -1.44 10.68
CA THR A 300 -1.32 0.02 10.57
C THR A 300 -1.96 0.65 11.78
N TRP A 301 -1.45 1.81 12.18
CA TRP A 301 -2.13 2.65 13.16
C TRP A 301 -2.06 4.11 12.75
N THR A 302 -3.07 4.87 13.16
CA THR A 302 -3.19 6.29 12.86
C THR A 302 -3.73 7.01 14.07
N VAL A 303 -3.14 8.14 14.40
CA VAL A 303 -3.62 9.06 15.45
C VAL A 303 -3.77 10.44 14.85
N GLY A 304 -4.73 11.22 15.31
CA GLY A 304 -4.95 12.53 14.72
C GLY A 304 -5.81 13.47 15.53
N LEU A 305 -5.83 14.71 15.06
CA LEU A 305 -6.53 15.85 15.63
C LEU A 305 -7.49 16.41 14.59
N ALA A 306 -8.67 16.81 15.03
CA ALA A 306 -9.57 17.65 14.25
C ALA A 306 -10.01 18.86 15.07
N ALA A 307 -9.81 20.05 14.53
CA ALA A 307 -10.17 21.32 15.15
C ALA A 307 -11.12 22.11 14.26
N ASP A 308 -12.27 22.52 14.78
CA ASP A 308 -13.21 23.38 14.08
C ASP A 308 -12.61 24.79 13.96
N VAL A 309 -12.57 25.32 12.74
CA VAL A 309 -12.01 26.64 12.44
C VAL A 309 -13.10 27.51 11.81
N GLY A 310 -13.43 28.63 12.47
CA GLY A 310 -14.47 29.54 11.99
C GLY A 310 -15.89 29.05 12.25
N LYS A 311 -16.76 29.10 11.24
CA LYS A 311 -18.14 28.56 11.29
C LYS A 311 -18.31 27.30 10.43
N THR A 312 -17.42 27.10 9.46
CA THR A 312 -17.58 26.08 8.40
C THR A 312 -16.34 25.21 8.20
N GLY A 313 -15.17 25.62 8.71
CA GLY A 313 -13.91 24.92 8.50
C GLY A 313 -13.62 23.87 9.55
N THR A 314 -12.82 22.87 9.17
CA THR A 314 -12.19 21.93 10.10
C THR A 314 -10.75 21.74 9.65
N PHE A 315 -9.81 22.05 10.52
CA PHE A 315 -8.41 21.68 10.38
C PHE A 315 -8.24 20.24 10.86
N VAL A 316 -7.50 19.43 10.10
CA VAL A 316 -7.20 18.04 10.42
C VAL A 316 -5.70 17.79 10.31
N LEU A 317 -5.18 16.92 11.18
CA LEU A 317 -3.79 16.51 11.18
C LEU A 317 -3.72 15.06 11.67
N ASP A 318 -3.15 14.19 10.85
CA ASP A 318 -3.01 12.77 11.15
C ASP A 318 -1.53 12.36 11.08
N PHE A 319 -1.13 11.47 11.98
CA PHE A 319 0.13 10.74 11.93
C PHE A 319 -0.20 9.26 11.73
N GLN A 320 0.33 8.68 10.66
CA GLN A 320 0.11 7.28 10.30
C GLN A 320 1.43 6.53 10.29
N GLN A 321 1.40 5.32 10.82
CA GLN A 321 2.48 4.36 10.77
C GLN A 321 1.98 3.08 10.10
N ILE A 322 2.77 2.58 9.15
CA ILE A 322 2.56 1.30 8.47
C ILE A 322 3.77 0.43 8.78
N ASN A 323 3.56 -0.69 9.46
CA ASN A 323 4.65 -1.53 9.98
C ASN A 323 5.11 -2.55 8.93
N TYR A 324 5.71 -2.05 7.84
CA TYR A 324 6.22 -2.89 6.75
C TYR A 324 7.22 -3.96 7.22
N GLY A 325 8.07 -3.64 8.21
CA GLY A 325 9.09 -4.57 8.71
C GLY A 325 8.57 -5.85 9.37
N ASP A 326 7.27 -5.93 9.66
CA ASP A 326 6.61 -7.13 10.21
C ASP A 326 6.12 -8.11 9.12
N VAL A 327 6.29 -7.75 7.84
CA VAL A 327 5.98 -8.60 6.68
C VAL A 327 7.28 -8.96 5.99
N LYS A 328 7.70 -10.24 6.04
CA LYS A 328 9.02 -10.68 5.55
C LYS A 328 9.22 -10.54 4.05
N ALA A 329 8.12 -10.48 3.30
CA ALA A 329 8.16 -10.34 1.85
C ALA A 329 8.51 -8.92 1.37
N ILE A 330 8.63 -7.93 2.26
CA ILE A 330 8.73 -6.50 1.93
C ILE A 330 9.79 -5.80 2.78
#